data_AF-A0A9E2U6S8-F1
#
_entry.id   AF-A0A9E2U6S8-F1
#
_cell.length_a   1.000
_cell.length_b   1.000
_cell.length_c   1.000
_cell.angle_alpha   90.00
_cell.angle_beta   90.00
_cell.angle_gamma   90.00
#
_symmetry.space_group_name_H-M   'P 1'
#
loop_
_entity.id
_entity.type
_entity.pdbx_description
1 polymer ?
#
loop_
_entity_poly.entity_id
_entity_poly.type
_entity_poly.pdbx_seq_one_letter_code
_entity_poly.pdbx_strand_id
1 'polypeptide(L)'
;MRRIGVDVGGTNTDAVLLEDGRVVHAVKTPTTADVTGGIVTALAELARQPEVGRGAIDGVVIGTTHFVNAVVQRRELAPVAAVRIGLPTGASLPPFCDWPEDLSQCVRGAVFTLEGGHDYDGRPIVPFDEAGMRQAARQIRESGLHAVAVAAV
;
A
#
# COMPACT_ATOMS: atom_id res chain seq x y z
N MET A 1 15.87 -24.57 8.62
CA MET A 1 15.33 -23.22 8.37
C MET A 1 13.88 -23.20 8.82
N ARG A 2 13.56 -22.32 9.77
CA ARG A 2 12.28 -22.21 10.46
C ARG A 2 11.62 -20.87 10.13
N ARG A 3 10.44 -20.89 9.51
CA ARG A 3 9.73 -19.69 9.07
C ARG A 3 8.28 -19.74 9.50
N ILE A 4 7.68 -18.58 9.69
CA ILE A 4 6.23 -18.47 9.93
C ILE A 4 5.58 -17.84 8.71
N GLY A 5 4.55 -18.50 8.18
CA GLY A 5 3.63 -17.92 7.21
C GLY A 5 2.35 -17.50 7.90
N VAL A 6 1.86 -16.29 7.63
CA VAL A 6 0.56 -15.81 8.09
C VAL A 6 -0.27 -15.45 6.85
N ASP A 7 -1.49 -15.97 6.78
CA ASP A 7 -2.49 -15.61 5.77
C ASP A 7 -3.70 -14.97 6.44
N VAL A 8 -3.98 -13.72 6.10
CA VAL A 8 -5.13 -12.98 6.61
C VAL A 8 -6.21 -12.91 5.54
N GLY A 9 -7.21 -13.77 5.69
CA GLY A 9 -8.43 -13.76 4.89
C GLY A 9 -9.54 -12.91 5.51
N GLY A 10 -10.70 -12.84 4.85
CA GLY A 10 -11.88 -12.12 5.36
C GLY A 10 -12.58 -12.79 6.54
N THR A 11 -12.41 -14.11 6.71
CA THR A 11 -13.06 -14.88 7.79
C THR A 11 -12.08 -15.38 8.84
N ASN A 12 -10.91 -15.86 8.40
CA ASN A 12 -9.91 -16.46 9.27
C ASN A 12 -8.52 -15.89 8.99
N THR A 13 -7.71 -15.86 10.04
CA THR A 13 -6.28 -15.63 10.00
C THR A 13 -5.58 -16.96 10.32
N ASP A 14 -4.78 -17.44 9.40
CA ASP A 14 -4.04 -18.68 9.51
C ASP A 14 -2.56 -18.38 9.77
N ALA A 15 -1.97 -18.96 10.81
CA ALA A 15 -0.53 -18.85 11.07
C ALA A 15 0.11 -20.24 11.12
N VAL A 16 1.18 -20.43 10.37
CA VAL A 16 1.79 -21.73 10.11
C VAL A 16 3.29 -21.67 10.39
N LEU A 17 3.79 -22.55 11.25
CA LEU A 17 5.22 -22.80 11.40
C LEU A 17 5.67 -23.81 10.33
N LEU A 18 6.67 -23.41 9.55
CA LEU A 18 7.38 -24.24 8.59
C LEU A 18 8.80 -24.53 9.09
N GLU A 19 9.23 -25.78 9.02
CA GLU A 19 10.62 -26.21 9.26
C GLU A 19 11.08 -27.07 8.10
N ASP A 20 12.14 -26.62 7.41
CA ASP A 20 12.75 -27.32 6.27
C ASP A 20 11.73 -27.73 5.19
N GLY A 21 10.78 -26.83 4.92
CA GLY A 21 9.73 -27.01 3.90
C GLY A 21 8.53 -27.84 4.35
N ARG A 22 8.47 -28.26 5.62
CA ARG A 22 7.34 -29.02 6.18
C ARG A 22 6.55 -28.17 7.16
N VAL A 23 5.22 -28.34 7.15
CA VAL A 23 4.34 -27.74 8.16
C VAL A 23 4.54 -28.49 9.47
N VAL A 24 4.98 -27.78 10.50
CA VAL A 24 5.18 -28.30 11.86
C VAL A 24 3.93 -28.09 12.69
N HIS A 25 3.35 -26.90 12.60
CA HIS A 25 2.14 -26.55 13.33
C HIS A 25 1.36 -25.48 12.57
N ALA A 26 0.04 -25.48 12.70
CA ALA A 26 -0.84 -24.46 12.16
C ALA A 26 -1.89 -24.09 13.19
N VAL A 27 -2.16 -22.79 13.32
CA VAL A 27 -3.28 -22.26 14.09
C VAL A 27 -4.19 -21.45 13.17
N LYS A 28 -5.48 -21.45 13.50
CA LYS A 28 -6.51 -20.70 12.78
C LYS A 28 -7.31 -19.91 13.80
N THR A 29 -7.32 -18.60 13.65
CA THR A 29 -8.13 -17.69 14.46
C THR A 29 -9.15 -16.98 13.59
N PRO A 30 -10.31 -16.54 14.14
CA PRO A 30 -11.19 -15.63 13.42
C PRO A 30 -10.46 -14.35 13.01
N THR A 31 -10.71 -13.83 11.81
CA THR A 31 -10.23 -12.51 11.40
C THR A 31 -10.98 -11.43 12.18
N THR A 32 -10.23 -10.46 12.70
CA THR A 32 -10.74 -9.32 13.44
C THR A 32 -10.75 -8.06 12.58
N ALA A 33 -11.56 -7.07 12.95
CA ALA A 33 -11.55 -5.75 12.31
C ALA A 33 -10.18 -5.06 12.46
N ASP A 34 -9.56 -5.19 13.64
CA ASP A 34 -8.14 -4.86 13.82
C ASP A 34 -7.29 -6.00 13.26
N VAL A 35 -6.88 -5.87 11.99
CA VAL A 35 -6.03 -6.85 11.29
C VAL A 35 -4.72 -7.10 12.03
N THR A 36 -4.10 -6.04 12.57
CA THR A 36 -2.82 -6.16 13.29
C THR A 36 -2.99 -6.96 14.56
N GLY A 37 -4.01 -6.65 15.35
CA GLY A 37 -4.35 -7.42 16.56
C GLY A 37 -4.69 -8.89 16.26
N GLY A 38 -5.37 -9.16 15.14
CA GLY A 38 -5.67 -10.52 14.68
C GLY A 38 -4.41 -11.33 14.36
N ILE A 39 -3.47 -10.73 13.62
CA ILE A 39 -2.17 -11.34 13.33
C ILE A 39 -1.40 -11.63 14.62
N VAL A 40 -1.33 -10.66 15.55
CA VAL A 40 -0.64 -10.83 16.84
C VAL A 40 -1.27 -11.97 17.65
N THR A 41 -2.59 -12.09 17.63
CA THR A 41 -3.32 -13.17 18.32
C THR A 41 -2.96 -14.53 17.72
N ALA A 42 -3.01 -14.68 16.39
CA ALA A 42 -2.62 -15.92 15.72
C ALA A 42 -1.16 -16.30 16.00
N LEU A 43 -0.24 -15.33 15.96
CA LEU A 43 1.16 -15.57 16.31
C LEU A 43 1.34 -15.97 17.78
N ALA A 44 0.60 -15.36 18.71
CA ALA A 44 0.65 -15.70 20.13
C ALA A 44 0.10 -17.12 20.39
N GLU A 45 -0.96 -17.54 19.70
CA GLU A 45 -1.47 -18.91 19.78
C GLU A 45 -0.49 -19.93 19.21
N LEU A 46 0.13 -19.61 18.07
CA LEU A 46 1.19 -20.45 17.49
C LEU A 46 2.37 -20.57 18.46
N ALA A 47 2.80 -19.47 19.08
CA ALA A 47 3.93 -19.45 20.02
C ALA A 47 3.72 -20.28 21.29
N ARG A 48 2.48 -20.61 21.67
CA ARG A 48 2.19 -21.50 22.82
C ARG A 48 2.53 -22.97 22.54
N GLN A 49 2.76 -23.31 21.28
CA GLN A 49 2.99 -24.69 20.87
C GLN A 49 4.44 -25.11 21.19
N PRO A 50 4.66 -26.24 21.87
CA PRO A 50 6.00 -26.68 22.26
C PRO A 50 6.98 -26.78 21.09
N GLU A 51 6.49 -27.10 19.90
CA GLU A 51 7.27 -27.22 18.66
C GLU A 51 7.84 -25.87 18.21
N VAL A 52 7.16 -24.76 18.50
CA VAL A 52 7.56 -23.41 18.09
C VAL A 52 8.73 -22.93 18.94
N GLY A 53 8.74 -23.23 20.24
CA GLY A 53 9.83 -22.88 21.17
C GLY A 53 11.18 -23.59 20.93
N ARG A 54 11.26 -24.53 19.98
CA ARG A 54 12.47 -25.35 19.73
C ARG A 54 13.64 -24.64 19.02
N GLY A 55 13.64 -23.32 18.91
CA GLY A 55 14.74 -22.56 18.31
C GLY A 55 14.33 -21.20 17.78
N ALA A 56 15.26 -20.54 17.09
CA ALA A 56 15.01 -19.26 16.43
C ALA A 56 14.05 -19.41 15.24
N ILE A 57 13.39 -18.30 14.90
CA ILE A 57 12.60 -18.14 13.68
C ILE A 57 13.40 -17.25 12.73
N ASP A 58 13.65 -17.74 11.52
CA ASP A 58 14.48 -17.06 10.51
C ASP A 58 13.73 -15.93 9.80
N GLY A 59 12.39 -15.96 9.82
CA GLY A 59 11.56 -14.91 9.23
C GLY A 59 10.05 -15.18 9.33
N VAL A 60 9.29 -14.11 9.17
CA VAL A 60 7.82 -14.12 9.13
C VAL A 60 7.37 -13.53 7.80
N VAL A 61 6.50 -14.25 7.10
CA VAL A 61 5.89 -13.79 5.84
C VAL A 61 4.40 -13.62 6.09
N ILE A 62 3.87 -12.44 5.79
CA ILE A 62 2.46 -12.12 5.98
C ILE A 62 1.83 -11.85 4.61
N GLY A 63 0.91 -12.72 4.21
CA GLY A 63 -0.01 -12.49 3.10
C GLY A 63 -1.33 -11.96 3.64
N THR A 64 -1.90 -10.96 2.99
CA THR A 64 -3.23 -10.45 3.35
C THR A 64 -3.99 -10.03 2.11
N THR A 65 -5.31 -10.23 2.16
CA THR A 65 -6.25 -9.75 1.13
C THR A 65 -6.81 -8.36 1.44
N HIS A 66 -6.44 -7.75 2.57
CA HIS A 66 -7.02 -6.51 3.07
C HIS A 66 -6.92 -5.35 2.07
N PHE A 67 -5.76 -5.18 1.42
CA PHE A 67 -5.56 -4.13 0.41
C PHE A 67 -6.49 -4.31 -0.79
N VAL A 68 -6.57 -5.52 -1.36
CA VAL A 68 -7.43 -5.79 -2.52
C VAL A 68 -8.89 -5.59 -2.14
N ASN A 69 -9.30 -6.03 -0.94
CA ASN A 69 -10.66 -5.83 -0.45
C ASN A 69 -11.01 -4.35 -0.26
N ALA A 70 -10.09 -3.54 0.29
CA ALA A 70 -10.29 -2.09 0.42
C ALA A 70 -10.55 -1.43 -0.94
N VAL A 71 -9.75 -1.79 -1.96
CA VAL A 71 -9.96 -1.32 -3.32
C VAL A 71 -11.26 -1.84 -3.89
N VAL A 72 -11.55 -3.14 -3.84
CA VAL A 72 -12.78 -3.74 -4.40
C VAL A 72 -14.06 -3.18 -3.74
N GLN A 73 -14.03 -2.93 -2.43
CA GLN A 73 -15.19 -2.50 -1.65
C GLN A 73 -15.33 -0.98 -1.50
N ARG A 74 -14.34 -0.19 -1.96
CA ARG A 74 -14.34 1.28 -1.88
C ARG A 74 -14.39 1.76 -0.43
N ARG A 75 -13.67 1.06 0.46
CA ARG A 75 -13.68 1.30 1.91
C ARG A 75 -12.26 1.44 2.42
N GLU A 76 -12.11 2.25 3.47
CA GLU A 76 -10.82 2.46 4.14
C GLU A 76 -9.72 2.97 3.18
N LEU A 77 -10.13 3.65 2.12
CA LEU A 77 -9.24 4.29 1.15
C LEU A 77 -9.00 5.74 1.57
N ALA A 78 -7.73 6.15 1.58
CA ALA A 78 -7.35 7.52 1.84
C ALA A 78 -7.39 8.35 0.55
N PRO A 79 -7.93 9.58 0.57
CA PRO A 79 -7.73 10.54 -0.51
C PRO A 79 -6.24 10.84 -0.70
N VAL A 80 -5.78 10.85 -1.96
CA VAL A 80 -4.39 11.06 -2.33
C VAL A 80 -4.27 12.27 -3.26
N ALA A 81 -3.41 13.22 -2.93
CA ALA A 81 -3.06 14.28 -3.87
C ALA A 81 -2.23 13.70 -5.02
N ALA A 82 -2.54 14.06 -6.26
CA ALA A 82 -1.77 13.65 -7.42
C ALA A 82 -0.94 14.82 -7.96
N VAL A 83 0.37 14.65 -8.03
CA VAL A 83 1.29 15.60 -8.65
C VAL A 83 1.91 14.95 -9.88
N ARG A 84 1.59 15.46 -11.06
CA ARG A 84 2.19 15.05 -12.33
C ARG A 84 3.21 16.09 -12.76
N ILE A 85 4.46 15.68 -12.98
CA ILE A 85 5.53 16.52 -13.53
C ILE A 85 5.75 16.07 -14.97
N GLY A 86 5.61 16.97 -15.92
CA GLY A 86 5.75 16.59 -17.33
C GLY A 86 5.19 17.56 -18.34
N LEU A 87 4.60 18.69 -17.94
CA LEU A 87 4.12 19.66 -18.93
C LEU A 87 5.26 20.10 -19.85
N PRO A 88 4.98 20.28 -21.15
CA PRO A 88 3.65 20.17 -21.79
C PRO A 88 3.20 18.74 -22.15
N THR A 89 4.06 17.74 -21.97
CA THR A 89 3.78 16.34 -22.28
C THR A 89 2.65 15.76 -21.42
N GLY A 90 1.74 15.01 -22.03
CA GLY A 90 0.65 14.33 -21.33
C GLY A 90 -0.46 15.24 -20.81
N ALA A 91 -0.50 16.52 -21.21
CA ALA A 91 -1.50 17.49 -20.76
C ALA A 91 -2.96 17.06 -21.07
N SER A 92 -3.18 16.24 -22.10
CA SER A 92 -4.50 15.71 -22.47
C SER A 92 -4.98 14.54 -21.61
N LEU A 93 -4.11 13.95 -20.79
CA LEU A 93 -4.40 12.79 -19.95
C LEU A 93 -4.18 13.15 -18.47
N PRO A 94 -5.13 13.87 -17.84
CA PRO A 94 -4.99 14.27 -16.45
C PRO A 94 -5.01 13.05 -15.51
N PRO A 95 -4.45 13.16 -14.29
CA PRO A 95 -4.60 12.12 -13.28
C PRO A 95 -6.06 11.69 -13.09
N PHE A 96 -6.24 10.37 -12.92
CA PHE A 96 -7.53 9.68 -12.80
C PHE A 96 -8.43 9.67 -14.05
N CYS A 97 -7.96 10.09 -15.24
CA CYS A 97 -8.81 10.20 -16.43
C CYS A 97 -9.48 8.89 -16.90
N ASP A 98 -8.87 7.74 -16.61
CA ASP A 98 -9.34 6.41 -17.01
C ASP A 98 -9.70 5.53 -15.80
N TRP A 99 -9.94 6.14 -14.64
CA TRP A 99 -10.32 5.40 -13.43
C TRP A 99 -11.84 5.19 -13.40
N PRO A 100 -12.31 4.06 -12.84
CA PRO A 100 -13.72 3.89 -12.49
C PRO A 100 -14.19 5.06 -11.62
N GLU A 101 -15.33 5.66 -11.96
CA GLU A 101 -15.82 6.88 -11.30
C GLU A 101 -16.08 6.67 -9.80
N ASP A 102 -16.61 5.50 -9.43
CA ASP A 102 -16.85 5.11 -8.04
C ASP A 102 -15.55 5.07 -7.21
N LEU A 103 -14.48 4.55 -7.80
CA LEU A 103 -13.17 4.51 -7.15
C LEU A 103 -12.52 5.89 -7.12
N SER A 104 -12.58 6.63 -8.23
CA SER A 104 -11.98 7.96 -8.34
C SER A 104 -12.55 8.91 -7.28
N GLN A 105 -13.86 8.90 -7.06
CA GLN A 105 -14.53 9.72 -6.03
C GLN A 105 -14.05 9.40 -4.61
N CYS A 106 -13.65 8.17 -4.32
CA CYS A 106 -13.14 7.79 -3.01
C CYS A 106 -11.70 8.24 -2.75
N VAL A 107 -10.84 8.25 -3.78
CA VAL A 107 -9.39 8.46 -3.61
C VAL A 107 -8.86 9.77 -4.17
N ARG A 108 -9.63 10.48 -5.00
CA ARG A 108 -9.16 11.68 -5.69
C ARG A 108 -9.03 12.85 -4.72
N GLY A 109 -7.80 13.15 -4.32
CA GLY A 109 -7.44 14.40 -3.67
C GLY A 109 -7.18 15.53 -4.67
N ALA A 110 -6.45 16.56 -4.23
CA ALA A 110 -6.04 17.68 -5.09
C ALA A 110 -5.11 17.20 -6.22
N VAL A 111 -5.30 17.74 -7.43
CA VAL A 111 -4.55 17.36 -8.63
C VAL A 111 -3.73 18.55 -9.12
N PHE A 112 -2.44 18.32 -9.33
CA PHE A 112 -1.48 19.30 -9.82
C PHE A 112 -0.71 18.74 -11.00
N THR A 113 -0.52 19.58 -12.02
CA THR A 113 0.26 19.24 -13.20
C THR A 113 1.28 20.35 -13.42
N LEU A 114 2.57 20.00 -13.43
CA LEU A 114 3.71 20.93 -13.39
C LEU A 114 4.62 20.74 -14.59
N GLU A 115 5.32 21.80 -14.98
CA GLU A 115 6.41 21.76 -15.95
C GLU A 115 7.61 20.99 -15.42
N GLY A 116 8.31 20.31 -16.31
CA GLY A 116 9.51 19.52 -16.01
C GLY A 116 9.48 18.17 -16.70
N GLY A 117 10.10 17.19 -16.06
CA GLY A 117 10.23 15.84 -16.61
C GLY A 117 11.40 15.71 -17.58
N HIS A 118 11.65 14.48 -17.99
CA HIS A 118 12.75 14.10 -18.89
C HIS A 118 12.21 13.26 -20.05
N ASP A 119 12.93 13.30 -21.17
CA ASP A 119 12.74 12.36 -22.25
C ASP A 119 13.38 11.00 -21.87
N TYR A 120 13.15 9.95 -22.67
CA TYR A 120 13.64 8.59 -22.39
C TYR A 120 15.18 8.49 -22.27
N ASP A 121 15.91 9.49 -22.77
CA ASP A 121 17.37 9.57 -22.70
C ASP A 121 17.89 10.47 -21.57
N GLY A 122 16.99 10.96 -20.70
CA GLY A 122 17.31 11.77 -19.54
C GLY A 122 17.52 13.25 -19.85
N ARG A 123 17.28 13.74 -21.07
CA ARG A 123 17.26 15.18 -21.36
C ARG A 123 16.00 15.83 -20.76
N PRO A 124 16.09 16.99 -20.08
CA PRO A 124 14.90 17.69 -19.60
C PRO A 124 13.97 18.08 -20.75
N ILE A 125 12.66 17.88 -20.59
CA ILE A 125 11.65 18.33 -21.55
C ILE A 125 11.59 19.86 -21.55
N VAL A 126 11.42 20.42 -20.35
CA VAL A 126 11.49 21.85 -20.01
C VAL A 126 12.07 21.99 -18.60
N PRO A 127 12.52 23.19 -18.18
CA PRO A 127 12.92 23.42 -16.80
C PRO A 127 11.83 23.04 -15.81
N PHE A 128 12.22 22.46 -14.67
CA PHE A 128 11.28 22.10 -13.62
C PHE A 128 10.71 23.34 -12.92
N ASP A 129 9.39 23.41 -12.78
CA ASP A 129 8.72 24.49 -12.05
C ASP A 129 8.79 24.28 -10.53
N GLU A 130 9.92 24.66 -9.95
CA GLU A 130 10.13 24.62 -8.50
C GLU A 130 9.14 25.50 -7.72
N ALA A 131 8.76 26.65 -8.29
CA ALA A 131 7.86 27.59 -7.63
C ALA A 131 6.45 26.99 -7.55
N GLY A 132 5.95 26.45 -8.65
CA GLY A 132 4.69 25.72 -8.71
C GLY A 132 4.68 24.48 -7.81
N MET A 133 5.78 23.73 -7.73
CA MET A 133 5.88 22.60 -6.80
C MET A 133 5.76 23.06 -5.34
N ARG A 134 6.43 24.15 -4.96
CA ARG A 134 6.31 24.72 -3.61
C ARG A 134 4.89 25.19 -3.30
N GLN A 135 4.20 25.75 -4.29
CA GLN A 135 2.81 26.15 -4.16
C GLN A 135 1.88 24.94 -4.00
N ALA A 136 2.01 23.93 -4.86
CA ALA A 136 1.25 22.68 -4.79
C ALA A 136 1.43 22.00 -3.43
N ALA A 137 2.67 21.92 -2.92
CA ALA A 137 2.95 21.35 -1.60
C ALA A 137 2.22 22.09 -0.46
N ARG A 138 2.14 23.42 -0.51
CA ARG A 138 1.38 24.22 0.47
C ARG A 138 -0.12 23.94 0.38
N GLN A 139 -0.67 23.89 -0.83
CA GLN A 139 -2.08 23.60 -1.07
C GLN A 139 -2.48 22.19 -0.61
N ILE A 140 -1.63 21.19 -0.86
CA ILE A 140 -1.82 19.81 -0.35
C ILE A 140 -1.90 19.83 1.19
N ARG A 141 -0.95 20.48 1.86
CA ARG A 141 -0.96 20.60 3.31
C ARG A 141 -2.22 21.30 3.82
N GLU A 142 -2.61 22.40 3.18
CA GLU A 142 -3.81 23.18 3.54
C GLU A 142 -5.11 22.40 3.33
N SER A 143 -5.15 21.47 2.36
CA SER A 143 -6.28 20.56 2.14
C SER A 143 -6.39 19.42 3.16
N GLY A 144 -5.42 19.28 4.09
CA GLY A 144 -5.41 18.20 5.07
C GLY A 144 -5.13 16.80 4.48
N LEU A 145 -4.62 16.73 3.25
CA LEU A 145 -4.25 15.46 2.62
C LEU A 145 -2.94 14.95 3.22
N HIS A 146 -2.93 13.69 3.64
CA HIS A 146 -1.76 13.04 4.27
C HIS A 146 -0.99 12.12 3.32
N ALA A 147 -1.49 11.94 2.09
CA ALA A 147 -0.87 11.11 1.07
C ALA A 147 -0.73 11.89 -0.24
N VAL A 148 0.43 11.73 -0.89
CA VAL A 148 0.76 12.35 -2.17
C VAL A 148 1.39 11.32 -3.09
N ALA A 149 0.84 11.17 -4.28
CA ALA A 149 1.45 10.42 -5.37
C ALA A 149 2.14 11.41 -6.32
N VAL A 150 3.44 11.22 -6.53
CA VAL A 150 4.23 12.01 -7.48
C VAL A 150 4.64 11.12 -8.64
N ALA A 151 4.33 11.54 -9.86
CA ALA A 151 4.76 10.88 -11.07
C ALA A 151 5.42 11.91 -11.99
N ALA A 152 6.62 11.62 -12.43
CA ALA A 152 7.30 12.37 -13.48
C ALA A 152 7.38 11.51 -14.74
N VAL A 153 7.35 12.16 -15.91
CA VAL A 153 7.80 11.55 -17.17
C VAL A 153 9.29 11.82 -17.34
#